data_AF-A0A1T4RRA7-F1
#
_entry.id   AF-A0A1T4RRA7-F1
#
_cell.length_a   1.000
_cell.length_b   1.000
_cell.length_c   1.000
_cell.angle_alpha   90.00
_cell.angle_beta   90.00
_cell.angle_gamma   90.00
#
_symmetry.space_group_name_H-M   'P 1'
#
loop_
_entity.id
_entity.type
_entity.pdbx_description
1 polymer ?
#
loop_
_entity_poly.entity_id
_entity_poly.type
_entity_poly.pdbx_seq_one_letter_code
_entity_poly.pdbx_strand_id
1 'polypeptide(L)'
;MSTAAPMQGGQGVEPIAFSELLESAKGKIPAEKLLLINTIETNVVRGDVKAQQIAAYKQLYNTWDSLNQLPVAAHYLGEAAKLENSEKSLTFAANLFLAHLQHAQDPRIAKWEAEQAISLFDQAIQLNPANDTLKISQAMVYMNTGEPMTGVSKLREVVAKNPDNIDAQVTLANLAITSGQYDKAIERLEGVMQKHPDNAKVLFVLAESYRSKGDKQKAIALFEKSKQAMTDPELKKEVDSYIKSIQ
;
A
#
# COMPACT_ATOMS: atom_id res chain seq x y z
N MET A 1 -3.12 1.07 30.82
CA MET A 1 -2.89 -0.25 30.22
C MET A 1 -4.06 -0.52 29.29
N SER A 2 -3.89 -0.28 27.98
CA SER A 2 -4.87 -0.65 26.97
C SER A 2 -4.28 -1.83 26.20
N THR A 3 -4.75 -3.02 26.52
CA THR A 3 -4.36 -4.27 25.88
C THR A 3 -4.99 -4.30 24.49
N ALA A 4 -4.18 -4.07 23.45
CA ALA A 4 -4.58 -4.41 22.09
C ALA A 4 -4.81 -5.93 22.04
N ALA A 5 -6.05 -6.31 21.73
CA ALA A 5 -6.41 -7.70 21.53
C ALA A 5 -5.68 -8.25 20.29
N PRO A 6 -5.22 -9.51 20.32
CA PRO A 6 -4.67 -10.15 19.12
C PRO A 6 -5.82 -10.33 18.12
N MET A 7 -5.68 -9.75 16.93
CA MET A 7 -6.55 -9.99 15.78
C MET A 7 -6.42 -11.46 15.35
N GLN A 8 -7.18 -12.34 16.01
CA GLN A 8 -7.40 -13.71 15.55
C GLN A 8 -8.38 -13.70 14.36
N GLY A 9 -7.94 -14.20 13.21
CA GLY A 9 -8.83 -14.89 12.26
C GLY A 9 -9.41 -14.08 11.09
N GLY A 10 -8.57 -13.68 10.13
CA GLY A 10 -9.03 -13.19 8.82
C GLY A 10 -9.52 -14.28 7.85
N GLN A 11 -9.52 -15.56 8.24
CA GLN A 11 -9.83 -16.67 7.33
C GLN A 11 -11.34 -16.93 7.10
N GLY A 12 -12.24 -16.18 7.75
CA GLY A 12 -13.69 -16.42 7.67
C GLY A 12 -14.54 -15.29 7.09
N VAL A 13 -13.94 -14.14 6.73
CA VAL A 13 -14.70 -13.01 6.18
C VAL A 13 -14.73 -13.12 4.66
N GLU A 14 -15.91 -13.22 4.06
CA GLU A 14 -16.06 -13.16 2.60
C GLU A 14 -15.90 -11.72 2.10
N PRO A 15 -15.25 -11.50 0.94
CA PRO A 15 -15.15 -10.17 0.36
C PRO A 15 -16.55 -9.64 0.00
N ILE A 16 -16.76 -8.33 0.14
CA ILE A 16 -18.01 -7.71 -0.30
C ILE A 16 -18.16 -7.90 -1.82
N ALA A 17 -19.37 -8.21 -2.28
CA ALA A 17 -19.65 -8.22 -3.71
C ALA A 17 -19.60 -6.78 -4.25
N PHE A 18 -18.97 -6.57 -5.41
CA PHE A 18 -18.93 -5.24 -6.03
C PHE A 18 -20.34 -4.67 -6.28
N SER A 19 -21.32 -5.51 -6.60
CA SER A 19 -22.71 -5.09 -6.77
C SER A 19 -23.33 -4.51 -5.50
N GLU A 20 -23.05 -5.10 -4.33
CA GLU A 20 -23.50 -4.60 -3.01
C GLU A 20 -22.82 -3.24 -2.71
N LEU A 21 -21.51 -3.16 -2.95
CA LEU A 21 -20.75 -1.93 -2.78
C LEU A 21 -21.27 -0.79 -3.68
N LEU A 22 -21.55 -1.11 -4.96
CA LEU A 22 -22.09 -0.17 -5.94
C LEU A 22 -23.50 0.27 -5.58
N GLU A 23 -24.38 -0.64 -5.16
CA GLU A 23 -25.75 -0.33 -4.73
C GLU A 23 -25.74 0.61 -3.51
N SER A 24 -24.91 0.29 -2.51
CA SER A 24 -24.71 1.15 -1.34
C SER A 24 -24.23 2.55 -1.71
N ALA A 25 -23.28 2.66 -2.65
CA ALA A 25 -22.78 3.94 -3.13
C ALA A 25 -23.84 4.73 -3.91
N LYS A 26 -24.63 4.07 -4.76
CA LYS A 26 -25.75 4.68 -5.50
C LYS A 26 -26.83 5.24 -4.56
N GLY A 27 -27.09 4.57 -3.43
CA GLY A 27 -28.03 5.04 -2.41
C GLY A 27 -27.59 6.30 -1.64
N LYS A 28 -26.31 6.69 -1.73
CA LYS A 28 -25.73 7.82 -0.97
C LYS A 28 -25.58 9.11 -1.79
N ILE A 29 -25.92 9.10 -3.08
CA ILE A 29 -25.62 10.20 -4.01
C ILE A 29 -26.89 10.88 -4.55
N PRO A 30 -26.79 12.14 -5.01
CA PRO A 30 -27.94 12.86 -5.58
C PRO A 30 -28.49 12.20 -6.86
N ALA A 31 -29.81 12.32 -7.09
CA ALA A 31 -30.50 11.73 -8.24
C ALA A 31 -29.93 12.17 -9.60
N GLU A 32 -29.51 13.43 -9.72
CA GLU A 32 -28.86 13.96 -10.93
C GLU A 32 -27.55 13.22 -11.24
N LYS A 33 -26.73 12.97 -10.21
CA LYS A 33 -25.47 12.22 -10.35
C LYS A 33 -25.74 10.75 -10.67
N LEU A 34 -26.77 10.16 -10.07
CA LEU A 34 -27.19 8.80 -10.37
C LEU A 34 -27.63 8.63 -11.84
N LEU A 35 -28.38 9.60 -12.38
CA LEU A 35 -28.76 9.59 -13.80
C LEU A 35 -27.54 9.66 -14.71
N LEU A 36 -26.58 10.54 -14.41
CA LEU A 36 -25.32 10.63 -15.15
C LEU A 36 -24.55 9.30 -15.12
N ILE A 37 -24.40 8.70 -13.94
CA ILE A 37 -23.71 7.41 -13.76
C ILE A 37 -24.38 6.32 -14.58
N ASN A 38 -25.71 6.15 -14.46
CA ASN A 38 -26.45 5.14 -15.21
C ASN A 38 -26.33 5.37 -16.72
N THR A 39 -26.28 6.63 -17.16
CA THR A 39 -26.06 6.98 -18.57
C THR A 39 -24.68 6.52 -19.04
N ILE A 40 -23.63 6.74 -18.25
CA ILE A 40 -22.28 6.30 -18.62
C ILE A 40 -22.17 4.76 -18.61
N GLU A 41 -22.76 4.09 -17.62
CA GLU A 41 -22.77 2.63 -17.50
C GLU A 41 -23.49 1.94 -18.68
N THR A 42 -24.51 2.58 -19.25
CA THR A 42 -25.33 2.00 -20.34
C THR A 42 -24.90 2.42 -21.73
N ASN A 43 -24.20 3.55 -21.90
CA ASN A 43 -23.87 4.14 -23.20
C ASN A 43 -22.66 3.54 -23.94
N VAL A 44 -22.26 2.31 -23.62
CA VAL A 44 -21.27 1.64 -24.47
C VAL A 44 -22.02 1.01 -25.63
N VAL A 45 -21.75 1.46 -26.87
CA VAL A 45 -21.57 0.65 -28.11
C VAL A 45 -21.87 1.47 -29.39
N ARG A 46 -20.82 1.79 -30.15
CA ARG A 46 -20.57 1.46 -31.59
C ARG A 46 -19.23 2.09 -32.02
N GLY A 47 -18.31 1.33 -32.63
CA GLY A 47 -16.98 1.80 -33.05
C GLY A 47 -15.83 1.10 -32.30
N ASP A 48 -14.71 1.79 -32.03
CA ASP A 48 -13.61 1.27 -31.20
C ASP A 48 -14.09 1.08 -29.74
N VAL A 49 -14.65 -0.11 -29.50
CA VAL A 49 -15.28 -0.49 -28.24
C VAL A 49 -14.32 -0.36 -27.07
N LYS A 50 -13.03 -0.67 -27.27
CA LYS A 50 -12.03 -0.66 -26.21
C LYS A 50 -11.72 0.78 -25.76
N ALA A 51 -11.47 1.69 -26.70
CA ALA A 51 -11.21 3.08 -26.38
C ALA A 51 -12.42 3.75 -25.71
N GLN A 52 -13.64 3.44 -26.17
CA GLN A 52 -14.88 3.92 -25.57
C GLN A 52 -15.08 3.40 -24.14
N GLN A 53 -14.81 2.12 -23.90
CA GLN A 53 -14.88 1.52 -22.56
C GLN A 53 -13.87 2.16 -21.59
N ILE A 54 -12.62 2.34 -22.00
CA ILE A 54 -11.61 3.02 -21.19
C ILE A 54 -12.07 4.44 -20.82
N ALA A 55 -12.59 5.20 -21.79
CA ALA A 55 -13.09 6.55 -21.56
C ALA A 55 -14.28 6.56 -20.57
N ALA A 56 -15.23 5.65 -20.73
CA ALA A 56 -16.38 5.52 -19.85
C ALA A 56 -15.93 5.18 -18.40
N TYR A 57 -15.02 4.22 -18.24
CA TYR A 57 -14.49 3.86 -16.92
C TYR A 57 -13.71 5.00 -16.25
N LYS A 58 -12.93 5.78 -17.00
CA LYS A 58 -12.28 6.98 -16.45
C LYS A 58 -13.28 8.06 -16.04
N GLN A 59 -14.36 8.24 -16.80
CA GLN A 59 -15.42 9.17 -16.43
C GLN A 59 -16.17 8.70 -15.16
N LEU A 60 -16.43 7.40 -15.04
CA LEU A 60 -17.00 6.80 -13.83
C LEU A 60 -16.07 6.97 -12.63
N TYR A 61 -14.77 6.69 -12.78
CA TYR A 61 -13.76 6.95 -11.74
C TYR A 61 -13.84 8.39 -11.23
N ASN A 62 -13.70 9.38 -12.12
CA ASN A 62 -13.74 10.80 -11.73
C ASN A 62 -15.07 11.18 -11.05
N THR A 63 -16.19 10.63 -11.52
CA THR A 63 -17.51 10.92 -10.96
C THR A 63 -17.63 10.37 -9.54
N TRP A 64 -17.28 9.09 -9.33
CA TRP A 64 -17.34 8.45 -8.02
C TRP A 64 -16.31 8.99 -7.03
N ASP A 65 -15.12 9.35 -7.51
CA ASP A 65 -14.07 9.99 -6.72
C ASP A 65 -14.54 11.35 -6.18
N SER A 66 -15.17 12.18 -7.03
CA SER A 66 -15.75 13.47 -6.62
C SER A 66 -16.89 13.35 -5.59
N LEU A 67 -17.48 12.16 -5.47
CA LEU A 67 -18.56 11.83 -4.52
C LEU A 67 -18.02 11.12 -3.26
N ASN A 68 -16.70 11.05 -3.11
CA ASN A 68 -15.99 10.38 -2.02
C ASN A 68 -16.41 8.90 -1.87
N GLN A 69 -16.76 8.23 -2.97
CA GLN A 69 -17.07 6.80 -3.02
C GLN A 69 -15.84 6.02 -3.50
N LEU A 70 -14.77 6.11 -2.71
CA LEU A 70 -13.41 5.71 -3.11
C LEU A 70 -13.28 4.25 -3.59
N PRO A 71 -13.86 3.24 -2.92
CA PRO A 71 -13.75 1.85 -3.39
C PRO A 71 -14.41 1.63 -4.76
N VAL A 72 -15.54 2.28 -5.02
CA VAL A 72 -16.23 2.21 -6.32
C VAL A 72 -15.47 2.96 -7.40
N ALA A 73 -14.91 4.13 -7.08
CA ALA A 73 -14.05 4.86 -7.99
C ALA A 73 -12.83 4.02 -8.40
N ALA A 74 -12.11 3.45 -7.42
CA ALA A 74 -10.95 2.62 -7.67
C ALA A 74 -11.26 1.38 -8.52
N HIS A 75 -12.45 0.78 -8.37
CA HIS A 75 -12.90 -0.30 -9.25
C HIS A 75 -12.85 0.11 -10.72
N TYR A 76 -13.51 1.21 -11.07
CA TYR A 76 -13.57 1.66 -12.46
C TYR A 76 -12.19 2.06 -13.00
N LEU A 77 -11.34 2.65 -12.18
CA LEU A 77 -9.95 2.89 -12.57
C LEU A 77 -9.19 1.58 -12.84
N GLY A 78 -9.41 0.55 -12.02
CA GLY A 78 -8.85 -0.79 -12.21
C GLY A 78 -9.30 -1.44 -13.51
N GLU A 79 -10.60 -1.37 -13.83
CA GLU A 79 -11.13 -1.89 -15.10
C GLU A 79 -10.56 -1.15 -16.32
N ALA A 80 -10.42 0.19 -16.24
CA ALA A 80 -9.72 0.96 -17.27
C ALA A 80 -8.25 0.53 -17.42
N ALA A 81 -7.54 0.33 -16.30
CA ALA A 81 -6.14 -0.08 -16.29
C ALA A 81 -5.94 -1.49 -16.89
N LYS A 82 -6.83 -2.44 -16.59
CA LYS A 82 -6.83 -3.79 -17.19
C LYS A 82 -7.00 -3.73 -18.71
N LEU A 83 -7.88 -2.85 -19.21
CA LEU A 83 -8.05 -2.64 -20.64
C LEU A 83 -6.79 -2.00 -21.27
N GLU A 84 -6.23 -0.96 -20.64
CA GLU A 84 -4.99 -0.33 -21.11
C GLU A 84 -3.80 -1.29 -21.14
N ASN A 85 -3.75 -2.22 -20.18
CA ASN A 85 -2.74 -3.27 -20.06
C ASN A 85 -1.29 -2.72 -20.11
N SER A 86 -1.04 -1.66 -19.35
CA SER A 86 0.30 -1.09 -19.18
C SER A 86 0.75 -1.21 -17.74
N GLU A 87 2.04 -1.46 -17.51
CA GLU A 87 2.60 -1.52 -16.16
C GLU A 87 2.24 -0.26 -15.36
N LYS A 88 2.32 0.92 -15.99
CA LYS A 88 2.05 2.20 -15.35
C LYS A 88 0.60 2.31 -14.87
N SER A 89 -0.38 2.01 -15.73
CA SER A 89 -1.80 2.15 -15.37
C SER A 89 -2.22 1.10 -14.35
N LEU A 90 -1.77 -0.14 -14.50
CA LEU A 90 -2.02 -1.23 -13.55
C LEU A 90 -1.42 -0.91 -12.17
N THR A 91 -0.17 -0.45 -12.13
CA THR A 91 0.52 -0.08 -10.88
C THR A 91 -0.18 1.09 -10.19
N PHE A 92 -0.62 2.09 -10.94
CA PHE A 92 -1.34 3.23 -10.38
C PHE A 92 -2.67 2.79 -9.74
N ALA A 93 -3.48 2.00 -10.44
CA ALA A 93 -4.73 1.48 -9.90
C ALA A 93 -4.50 0.55 -8.69
N ALA A 94 -3.50 -0.32 -8.73
CA ALA A 94 -3.16 -1.22 -7.63
C ALA A 94 -2.73 -0.47 -6.36
N ASN A 95 -1.92 0.58 -6.52
CA ASN A 95 -1.49 1.43 -5.41
C ASN A 95 -2.65 2.23 -4.81
N LEU A 96 -3.65 2.61 -5.62
CA LEU A 96 -4.85 3.27 -5.11
C LEU A 96 -5.61 2.36 -4.14
N PHE A 97 -5.84 1.10 -4.52
CA PHE A 97 -6.43 0.11 -3.61
C PHE A 97 -5.58 -0.10 -2.36
N LEU A 98 -4.25 -0.25 -2.51
CA LEU A 98 -3.35 -0.40 -1.36
C LEU A 98 -3.43 0.79 -0.39
N ALA A 99 -3.58 2.01 -0.89
CA ALA A 99 -3.75 3.19 -0.05
C ALA A 99 -5.06 3.16 0.75
N HIS A 100 -6.16 2.71 0.14
CA HIS A 100 -7.44 2.58 0.83
C HIS A 100 -7.44 1.47 1.89
N LEU A 101 -6.77 0.35 1.62
CA LEU A 101 -6.66 -0.79 2.53
C LEU A 101 -6.17 -0.40 3.92
N GLN A 102 -5.23 0.54 4.01
CA GLN A 102 -4.67 1.02 5.27
C GLN A 102 -5.69 1.76 6.14
N HIS A 103 -6.82 2.17 5.56
CA HIS A 103 -7.87 2.95 6.21
C HIS A 103 -9.25 2.28 6.17
N ALA A 104 -9.36 1.07 5.59
CA ALA A 104 -10.61 0.35 5.45
C ALA A 104 -11.16 -0.09 6.81
N GLN A 105 -12.35 0.39 7.17
CA GLN A 105 -13.01 0.04 8.44
C GLN A 105 -13.82 -1.26 8.35
N ASP A 106 -14.35 -1.60 7.18
CA ASP A 106 -15.09 -2.84 6.93
C ASP A 106 -14.12 -3.94 6.43
N PRO A 107 -13.91 -5.03 7.18
CA PRO A 107 -13.06 -6.15 6.75
C PRO A 107 -13.47 -6.79 5.42
N ARG A 108 -14.75 -6.76 5.04
CA ARG A 108 -15.22 -7.29 3.75
C ARG A 108 -14.77 -6.42 2.58
N ILE A 109 -14.80 -5.10 2.76
CA ILE A 109 -14.27 -4.13 1.79
C ILE A 109 -12.75 -4.26 1.70
N ALA A 110 -12.06 -4.33 2.85
CA ALA A 110 -10.62 -4.51 2.90
C ALA A 110 -10.19 -5.79 2.14
N LYS A 111 -10.90 -6.90 2.34
CA LYS A 111 -10.61 -8.13 1.61
C LYS A 111 -10.83 -7.98 0.10
N TRP A 112 -11.92 -7.35 -0.31
CA TRP A 112 -12.20 -7.11 -1.73
C TRP A 112 -11.15 -6.20 -2.39
N GLU A 113 -10.78 -5.09 -1.75
CA GLU A 113 -9.75 -4.16 -2.26
C GLU A 113 -8.38 -4.85 -2.36
N ALA A 114 -8.08 -5.76 -1.43
CA ALA A 114 -6.86 -6.57 -1.47
C ALA A 114 -6.80 -7.47 -2.68
N GLU A 115 -7.89 -8.18 -2.96
CA GLU A 115 -8.01 -9.06 -4.12
C GLU A 115 -7.87 -8.26 -5.43
N GLN A 116 -8.46 -7.05 -5.50
CA GLN A 116 -8.29 -6.16 -6.65
C GLN A 116 -6.83 -5.70 -6.81
N ALA A 117 -6.19 -5.24 -5.73
CA ALA A 117 -4.80 -4.80 -5.75
C ALA A 117 -3.85 -5.93 -6.17
N ILE A 118 -4.01 -7.13 -5.59
CA ILE A 118 -3.20 -8.31 -5.93
C ILE A 118 -3.35 -8.66 -7.41
N SER A 119 -4.58 -8.70 -7.94
CA SER A 119 -4.84 -9.01 -9.35
C SER A 119 -4.17 -8.00 -10.31
N LEU A 120 -4.23 -6.71 -9.99
CA LEU A 120 -3.58 -5.66 -10.78
C LEU A 120 -2.05 -5.75 -10.70
N PHE A 121 -1.50 -6.01 -9.51
CA PHE A 121 -0.06 -6.24 -9.34
C PHE A 121 0.41 -7.50 -10.07
N ASP A 122 -0.36 -8.59 -10.06
CA ASP A 122 -0.01 -9.80 -10.79
C ASP A 122 0.12 -9.52 -12.29
N GLN A 123 -0.82 -8.77 -12.88
CA GLN A 123 -0.73 -8.35 -14.28
C GLN A 123 0.47 -7.43 -14.53
N ALA A 124 0.72 -6.46 -13.64
CA ALA A 124 1.88 -5.56 -13.78
C ALA A 124 3.21 -6.33 -13.68
N ILE A 125 3.32 -7.32 -12.78
CA ILE A 125 4.50 -8.18 -12.62
C ILE A 125 4.69 -9.07 -13.85
N GLN A 126 3.62 -9.56 -14.47
CA GLN A 126 3.72 -10.30 -15.74
C GLN A 126 4.29 -9.42 -16.87
N LEU A 127 3.91 -8.15 -16.93
CA LEU A 127 4.46 -7.20 -17.90
C LEU A 127 5.93 -6.85 -17.63
N ASN A 128 6.32 -6.73 -16.35
CA ASN A 128 7.69 -6.42 -15.96
C ASN A 128 8.16 -7.23 -14.73
N PRO A 129 8.60 -8.49 -14.93
CA PRO A 129 9.01 -9.37 -13.83
C PRO A 129 10.29 -8.92 -13.11
N ALA A 130 11.05 -8.00 -13.72
CA ALA A 130 12.29 -7.46 -13.16
C ALA A 130 12.06 -6.28 -12.21
N ASN A 131 10.88 -5.66 -12.23
CA ASN A 131 10.55 -4.56 -11.32
C ASN A 131 10.21 -5.09 -9.92
N ASP A 132 11.21 -5.11 -9.04
CA ASP A 132 11.05 -5.57 -7.67
C ASP A 132 10.14 -4.66 -6.84
N THR A 133 9.96 -3.39 -7.20
CA THR A 133 9.01 -2.48 -6.54
C THR A 133 7.58 -3.02 -6.62
N LEU A 134 7.18 -3.65 -7.73
CA LEU A 134 5.85 -4.26 -7.86
C LEU A 134 5.65 -5.41 -6.87
N LYS A 135 6.68 -6.24 -6.69
CA LYS A 135 6.64 -7.37 -5.74
C LYS A 135 6.62 -6.89 -4.30
N ILE A 136 7.36 -5.82 -3.99
CA ILE A 136 7.35 -5.17 -2.68
C ILE A 136 5.96 -4.59 -2.40
N SER A 137 5.36 -3.86 -3.35
CA SER A 137 4.00 -3.33 -3.18
C SER A 137 2.95 -4.42 -3.02
N GLN A 138 3.04 -5.49 -3.80
CA GLN A 138 2.15 -6.64 -3.64
C GLN A 138 2.33 -7.32 -2.28
N ALA A 139 3.57 -7.46 -1.79
CA ALA A 139 3.83 -7.98 -0.45
C ALA A 139 3.20 -7.10 0.64
N MET A 140 3.22 -5.77 0.47
CA MET A 140 2.52 -4.86 1.37
C MET A 140 1.01 -5.09 1.37
N VAL A 141 0.39 -5.47 0.24
CA VAL A 141 -1.03 -5.87 0.24
C VAL A 141 -1.25 -7.07 1.15
N TYR A 142 -0.52 -8.17 0.96
CA TYR A 142 -0.64 -9.37 1.80
C TYR A 142 -0.43 -9.09 3.30
N MET A 143 0.49 -8.18 3.62
CA MET A 143 0.74 -7.76 5.00
C MET A 143 -0.46 -7.08 5.66
N ASN A 144 -1.25 -6.32 4.89
CA ASN A 144 -2.43 -5.63 5.41
C ASN A 144 -3.67 -6.54 5.47
N THR A 145 -3.63 -7.75 4.91
CA THR A 145 -4.85 -8.50 4.56
C THR A 145 -4.93 -9.88 5.22
N GLY A 146 -4.40 -10.01 6.43
CA GLY A 146 -4.47 -11.24 7.22
C GLY A 146 -3.54 -12.37 6.74
N GLU A 147 -2.74 -12.13 5.70
CA GLU A 147 -1.73 -13.07 5.16
C GLU A 147 -0.28 -12.54 5.26
N PRO A 148 0.16 -12.02 6.43
CA PRO A 148 1.46 -11.38 6.54
C PRO A 148 2.64 -12.31 6.23
N MET A 149 2.49 -13.62 6.43
CA MET A 149 3.53 -14.60 6.10
C MET A 149 3.77 -14.72 4.59
N THR A 150 2.72 -14.60 3.77
CA THR A 150 2.85 -14.56 2.30
C THR A 150 3.65 -13.34 1.87
N GLY A 151 3.33 -12.17 2.42
CA GLY A 151 4.07 -10.93 2.16
C GLY A 151 5.55 -11.02 2.57
N VAL A 152 5.84 -11.56 3.76
CA VAL A 152 7.22 -11.79 4.23
C VAL A 152 7.98 -12.72 3.27
N SER A 153 7.35 -13.79 2.78
CA SER A 153 7.98 -14.72 1.83
C SER A 153 8.35 -14.00 0.54
N LYS A 154 7.43 -13.24 -0.05
CA LYS A 154 7.68 -12.47 -1.27
C LYS A 154 8.81 -11.45 -1.11
N LEU A 155 8.87 -10.75 0.02
CA LEU A 155 9.97 -9.82 0.30
C LEU A 155 11.31 -10.53 0.48
N ARG A 156 11.32 -11.73 1.08
CA ARG A 156 12.54 -12.53 1.21
C ARG A 156 13.06 -12.98 -0.15
N GLU A 157 12.20 -13.31 -1.09
CA GLU A 157 12.60 -13.62 -2.47
C GLU A 157 13.26 -12.42 -3.15
N VAL A 158 12.69 -11.21 -2.97
CA VAL A 158 13.28 -9.97 -3.48
C VAL A 158 14.68 -9.75 -2.89
N VAL A 159 14.83 -9.87 -1.57
CA VAL A 159 16.13 -9.69 -0.90
C VAL A 159 17.13 -10.80 -1.25
N ALA A 160 16.68 -12.04 -1.47
CA ALA A 160 17.57 -13.12 -1.89
C ALA A 160 18.17 -12.86 -3.28
N LYS A 161 17.38 -12.26 -4.19
CA LYS A 161 17.82 -11.89 -5.54
C LYS A 161 18.61 -10.58 -5.55
N ASN A 162 18.17 -9.59 -4.78
CA ASN A 162 18.78 -8.27 -4.67
C ASN A 162 18.96 -7.88 -3.19
N PRO A 163 20.07 -8.31 -2.56
CA PRO A 163 20.34 -8.03 -1.16
C PRO A 163 20.45 -6.54 -0.82
N ASP A 164 20.72 -5.70 -1.82
CA ASP A 164 20.91 -4.25 -1.66
C ASP A 164 19.63 -3.46 -1.98
N ASN A 165 18.50 -4.13 -2.20
CA ASN A 165 17.21 -3.48 -2.35
C ASN A 165 16.76 -2.86 -1.01
N ILE A 166 17.05 -1.58 -0.83
CA ILE A 166 16.77 -0.82 0.39
C ILE A 166 15.28 -0.91 0.77
N ASP A 167 14.37 -0.80 -0.19
CA ASP A 167 12.93 -0.82 0.09
C ASP A 167 12.45 -2.17 0.62
N ALA A 168 12.94 -3.29 0.06
CA ALA A 168 12.62 -4.62 0.56
C ALA A 168 13.24 -4.86 1.96
N GLN A 169 14.48 -4.42 2.17
CA GLN A 169 15.16 -4.53 3.46
C GLN A 169 14.45 -3.74 4.55
N VAL A 170 14.07 -2.50 4.26
CA VAL A 170 13.33 -1.63 5.18
C VAL A 170 11.94 -2.21 5.48
N THR A 171 11.24 -2.71 4.46
CA THR A 171 9.91 -3.33 4.67
C THR A 171 9.99 -4.55 5.58
N LEU A 172 10.99 -5.43 5.37
CA LEU A 172 11.23 -6.58 6.27
C LEU A 172 11.65 -6.15 7.68
N ALA A 173 12.39 -5.06 7.83
CA ALA A 173 12.75 -4.53 9.14
C ALA A 173 11.53 -3.98 9.88
N ASN A 174 10.68 -3.19 9.22
CA ASN A 174 9.42 -2.71 9.80
C ASN A 174 8.53 -3.87 10.27
N LEU A 175 8.41 -4.93 9.47
CA LEU A 175 7.72 -6.16 9.86
C LEU A 175 8.31 -6.81 11.12
N ALA A 176 9.63 -6.89 11.19
CA ALA A 176 10.33 -7.42 12.35
C ALA A 176 10.07 -6.54 13.59
N ILE A 177 10.05 -5.21 13.46
CA ILE A 177 9.70 -4.28 14.54
C ILE A 177 8.26 -4.55 15.01
N THR A 178 7.28 -4.57 14.11
CA THR A 178 5.86 -4.83 14.46
C THR A 178 5.67 -6.19 15.14
N SER A 179 6.49 -7.17 14.78
CA SER A 179 6.46 -8.52 15.37
C SER A 179 7.32 -8.67 16.64
N GLY A 180 7.89 -7.59 17.18
CA GLY A 180 8.75 -7.62 18.37
C GLY A 180 10.15 -8.21 18.16
N GLN A 181 10.53 -8.51 16.92
CA GLN A 181 11.82 -9.09 16.54
C GLN A 181 12.88 -8.01 16.30
N TYR A 182 13.08 -7.13 17.28
CA TYR A 182 13.91 -5.92 17.14
C TYR A 182 15.36 -6.24 16.75
N ASP A 183 15.95 -7.30 17.33
CA ASP A 183 17.31 -7.72 17.00
C ASP A 183 17.50 -8.05 15.52
N LYS A 184 16.51 -8.73 14.92
CA LYS A 184 16.55 -9.06 13.49
C LYS A 184 16.38 -7.83 12.60
N ALA A 185 15.61 -6.84 13.05
CA ALA A 185 15.47 -5.56 12.35
C ALA A 185 16.81 -4.79 12.38
N ILE A 186 17.45 -4.75 13.55
CA ILE A 186 18.76 -4.10 13.76
C ILE A 186 19.83 -4.77 12.89
N GLU A 187 20.03 -6.08 13.02
CA GLU A 187 21.06 -6.82 12.27
C GLU A 187 20.92 -6.58 10.76
N ARG A 188 19.68 -6.65 10.24
CA ARG A 188 19.37 -6.40 8.84
C ARG A 188 19.79 -4.99 8.42
N LEU A 189 19.36 -3.98 9.15
CA LEU A 189 19.56 -2.59 8.75
C LEU A 189 20.97 -2.07 9.03
N GLU A 190 21.69 -2.64 10.00
CA GLU A 190 23.12 -2.36 10.18
C GLU A 190 23.93 -2.81 8.97
N GLY A 191 23.63 -3.99 8.41
CA GLY A 191 24.25 -4.46 7.17
C GLY A 191 23.97 -3.53 5.98
N VAL A 192 22.75 -3.00 5.87
CA VAL A 192 22.40 -2.02 4.82
C VAL A 192 23.09 -0.68 5.06
N MET A 193 23.12 -0.20 6.32
CA MET A 193 23.75 1.07 6.70
C MET A 193 25.26 1.07 6.42
N GLN A 194 25.95 -0.07 6.56
CA GLN A 194 27.37 -0.17 6.20
C GLN A 194 27.63 0.17 4.72
N LYS A 195 26.70 -0.18 3.82
CA LYS A 195 26.80 0.11 2.38
C LYS A 195 26.23 1.47 2.02
N HIS A 196 25.20 1.92 2.74
CA HIS A 196 24.47 3.15 2.48
C HIS A 196 24.40 4.01 3.76
N PRO A 197 25.55 4.56 4.22
CA PRO A 197 25.65 5.20 5.54
C PRO A 197 24.80 6.46 5.68
N ASP A 198 24.45 7.10 4.57
CA ASP A 198 23.70 8.37 4.53
C ASP A 198 22.28 8.18 3.96
N ASN A 199 21.78 6.94 3.87
CA ASN A 199 20.39 6.73 3.48
C ASN A 199 19.46 7.04 4.65
N ALA A 200 18.77 8.18 4.58
CA ALA A 200 17.86 8.66 5.62
C ALA A 200 16.80 7.61 6.03
N LYS A 201 16.22 6.88 5.07
CA LYS A 201 15.19 5.87 5.35
C LYS A 201 15.75 4.70 6.17
N VAL A 202 16.94 4.20 5.81
CA VAL A 202 17.62 3.13 6.56
C VAL A 202 17.97 3.59 7.98
N LEU A 203 18.53 4.79 8.12
CA LEU A 203 18.89 5.37 9.40
C LEU A 203 17.66 5.54 10.31
N PHE A 204 16.55 6.06 9.77
CA PHE A 204 15.31 6.24 10.50
C PHE A 204 14.73 4.91 11.00
N VAL A 205 14.63 3.88 10.15
CA VAL A 205 14.06 2.60 10.56
C VAL A 205 15.00 1.82 11.49
N LEU A 206 16.32 1.98 11.35
CA LEU A 206 17.27 1.42 12.31
C LEU A 206 17.13 2.11 13.68
N ALA A 207 16.93 3.42 13.69
CA ALA A 207 16.66 4.18 14.91
C ALA A 207 15.36 3.72 15.58
N GLU A 208 14.27 3.51 14.83
CA GLU A 208 13.02 2.92 15.33
C GLU A 208 13.22 1.51 15.88
N SER A 209 14.07 0.71 15.24
CA SER A 209 14.39 -0.64 15.72
C SER A 209 15.08 -0.61 17.09
N TYR A 210 16.06 0.28 17.27
CA TYR A 210 16.74 0.49 18.55
C TYR A 210 15.80 1.09 19.61
N ARG A 211 14.95 2.04 19.22
CA ARG A 211 13.93 2.64 20.10
C ARG A 211 12.98 1.59 20.64
N SER A 212 12.43 0.74 19.78
CA SER A 212 11.53 -0.35 20.17
C SER A 212 12.20 -1.44 21.02
N LYS A 213 13.52 -1.64 20.85
CA LYS A 213 14.34 -2.49 21.73
C LYS A 213 14.60 -1.86 23.11
N GLY A 214 14.40 -0.55 23.25
CA GLY A 214 14.65 0.22 24.48
C GLY A 214 16.01 0.92 24.53
N ASP A 215 16.83 0.81 23.48
CA ASP A 215 18.11 1.53 23.39
C ASP A 215 17.89 2.95 22.84
N LYS A 216 17.34 3.80 23.72
CA LYS A 216 17.02 5.20 23.40
C LYS A 216 18.25 6.00 22.96
N GLN A 217 19.42 5.72 23.53
CA GLN A 217 20.63 6.48 23.24
C GLN A 217 21.08 6.27 21.79
N LYS A 218 21.15 5.02 21.32
CA LYS A 218 21.46 4.74 19.91
C LYS A 218 20.37 5.23 18.98
N ALA A 219 19.10 5.08 19.36
CA ALA A 219 17.98 5.57 18.56
C ALA A 219 18.10 7.08 18.28
N ILE A 220 18.32 7.89 19.31
CA ILE A 220 18.48 9.35 19.17
C ILE A 220 19.65 9.69 18.24
N ALA A 221 20.80 9.04 18.41
CA ALA A 221 21.97 9.28 17.55
C ALA A 221 21.69 8.98 16.06
N LEU A 222 20.96 7.89 15.79
CA LEU A 222 20.58 7.51 14.43
C LEU A 222 19.48 8.40 13.85
N PHE A 223 18.52 8.85 14.66
CA PHE A 223 17.54 9.86 14.22
C PHE A 223 18.22 11.18 13.84
N GLU A 224 19.19 11.63 14.63
CA GLU A 224 19.98 12.83 14.30
C GLU A 224 20.73 12.66 12.97
N LYS A 225 21.36 11.50 12.75
CA LYS A 225 22.02 11.20 11.47
C LYS A 225 21.02 11.16 10.31
N SER A 226 19.86 10.52 10.51
CA SER A 226 18.77 10.48 9.54
C SER A 226 18.33 11.89 9.15
N LYS A 227 18.13 12.77 10.13
CA LYS A 227 17.76 14.18 9.93
C LYS A 227 18.80 14.95 9.11
N GLN A 228 20.09 14.71 9.34
CA GLN A 228 21.17 15.33 8.57
C GLN A 228 21.16 14.89 7.10
N ALA A 229 20.79 13.64 6.82
CA ALA A 229 20.68 13.09 5.47
C ALA A 229 19.42 13.52 4.72
N MET A 230 18.41 14.06 5.41
CA MET A 230 17.16 14.56 4.78
C MET A 230 17.37 15.94 4.13
N THR A 231 16.61 16.22 3.08
CA THR A 231 16.55 17.55 2.45
C THR A 231 15.29 18.32 2.83
N ASP A 232 14.17 17.62 3.05
CA ASP A 232 12.88 18.21 3.38
C ASP A 232 12.85 18.78 4.83
N PRO A 233 12.63 20.08 5.02
CA PRO A 233 12.54 20.70 6.34
C PRO A 233 11.38 20.17 7.20
N GLU A 234 10.26 19.76 6.63
CA GLU A 234 9.12 19.25 7.40
C GLU A 234 9.44 17.87 7.99
N LEU A 235 10.02 16.97 7.20
CA LEU A 235 10.50 15.67 7.70
C LEU A 235 11.53 15.84 8.82
N LYS A 236 12.41 16.85 8.74
CA LYS A 236 13.37 17.14 9.82
C LYS A 236 12.66 17.53 11.13
N LYS A 237 11.62 18.36 11.06
CA LYS A 237 10.82 18.75 12.23
C LYS A 237 10.07 17.57 12.84
N GLU A 238 9.58 16.65 12.01
CA GLU A 238 8.97 15.41 12.49
C GLU A 238 9.99 14.59 13.28
N VAL A 239 11.19 14.37 12.73
CA VAL A 239 12.27 13.66 13.43
C VAL A 239 12.65 14.36 14.74
N ASP A 240 12.73 15.69 14.77
CA ASP A 240 12.99 16.44 16.01
C ASP A 240 11.89 16.20 17.08
N SER A 241 10.64 16.14 16.64
CA SER A 241 9.50 15.85 17.52
C SER A 241 9.57 14.42 18.07
N TYR A 242 9.96 13.46 17.23
CA TYR A 242 10.20 12.07 17.66
C TYR A 242 11.33 11.98 18.68
N ILE A 243 12.48 12.61 18.45
CA ILE A 243 13.61 12.63 19.38
C ILE A 243 13.18 13.17 20.75
N LYS A 244 12.46 14.29 20.79
CA LYS A 244 11.95 14.87 22.04
C LYS A 244 10.99 13.95 22.79
N SER A 245 10.21 13.13 22.08
CA SER A 245 9.24 12.22 22.71
C SER A 245 9.88 11.03 23.45
N ILE A 246 11.15 10.73 23.16
CA ILE A 246 11.85 9.58 23.74
C ILE A 246 13.00 9.92 24.69
N GLN A 247 13.38 11.20 24.77
CA GLN A 247 14.27 11.75 25.79
C GLN A 247 13.65 11.63 27.18
#